data_AF-A0A9E3GR93-F1
#
_entry.id   AF-A0A9E3GR93-F1
#
_cell.length_a   1.000
_cell.length_b   1.000
_cell.length_c   1.000
_cell.angle_alpha   90.00
_cell.angle_beta   90.00
_cell.angle_gamma   90.00
#
_symmetry.space_group_name_H-M   'P 1'
#
loop_
_entity.id
_entity.type
_entity.pdbx_description
1 polymer ?
#
loop_
_entity_poly.entity_id
_entity_poly.type
_entity_poly.pdbx_seq_one_letter_code
_entity_poly.pdbx_strand_id
1 'polypeptide(L)'
;PLARMLLVTAGLRAALAGTLSGPPAEPDSLPAPPRLAPELDIPSTDELDPALVGAIRRDLGTPIVNSVWRLAAARGVLASAWEHLGAVAGTDAFAGHAAAVAEDAARTAAALPWSVVASPAALAQRHLDDAAPGVGAILDAYLATLPSVLTLVASSRGGA
;
A
#
# COMPACT_ATOMS: atom_id res chain seq x y z
N PRO A 1 9.96 -1.04 -5.52
CA PRO A 1 8.74 -0.26 -5.85
C PRO A 1 7.70 -0.25 -4.71
N LEU A 2 7.26 -1.43 -4.25
CA LEU A 2 6.25 -1.56 -3.19
C LEU A 2 6.67 -0.93 -1.85
N ALA A 3 7.92 -1.11 -1.41
CA ALA A 3 8.42 -0.48 -0.19
C ALA A 3 8.37 1.06 -0.25
N ARG A 4 8.69 1.65 -1.41
CA ARG A 4 8.54 3.11 -1.62
C ARG A 4 7.07 3.53 -1.56
N MET A 5 6.17 2.75 -2.15
CA MET A 5 4.74 3.02 -2.10
C MET A 5 4.20 2.95 -0.67
N LEU A 6 4.66 1.99 0.14
CA LEU A 6 4.34 1.89 1.55
C LEU A 6 4.80 3.14 2.31
N LEU A 7 6.06 3.58 2.12
CA LEU A 7 6.59 4.79 2.76
C LEU A 7 5.83 6.06 2.34
N VAL A 8 5.48 6.20 1.05
CA VAL A 8 4.65 7.31 0.56
C VAL A 8 3.26 7.29 1.16
N THR A 9 2.62 6.12 1.22
CA THR A 9 1.28 5.98 1.82
C THR A 9 1.30 6.33 3.31
N ALA A 10 2.29 5.82 4.05
CA ALA A 10 2.47 6.12 5.48
C ALA A 10 2.76 7.60 5.72
N GLY A 11 3.62 8.22 4.90
CA GLY A 11 3.94 9.65 4.98
C GLY A 11 2.74 10.54 4.71
N LEU A 12 1.97 10.25 3.66
CA LEU A 12 0.73 10.97 3.34
C LEU A 12 -0.31 10.82 4.46
N ARG A 13 -0.42 9.63 5.05
CA ARG A 13 -1.35 9.38 6.16
C ARG A 13 -0.96 10.15 7.42
N ALA A 14 0.34 10.21 7.72
CA ALA A 14 0.88 11.00 8.84
C ALA A 14 0.73 12.51 8.59
N ALA A 15 0.93 12.98 7.36
CA ALA A 15 0.70 14.37 6.98
C ALA A 15 -0.77 14.78 7.16
N LEU A 16 -1.69 13.93 6.71
CA LEU A 16 -3.14 14.12 6.90
C LEU A 16 -3.54 14.10 8.38
N ALA A 17 -2.85 13.33 9.20
CA ALA A 17 -3.05 13.29 10.65
C ALA A 17 -2.36 14.45 11.40
N GLY A 18 -1.50 15.23 10.75
CA GLY A 18 -0.66 16.23 11.40
C GLY A 18 0.40 15.64 12.32
N THR A 19 0.84 14.40 12.09
CA THR A 19 1.77 13.66 12.97
C THR A 19 3.18 13.51 12.38
N LEU A 20 3.53 14.26 11.34
CA LEU A 20 4.90 14.31 10.84
C LEU A 20 5.81 14.96 11.87
N SER A 21 6.97 14.36 12.11
CA SER A 21 7.97 14.83 13.09
C SER A 21 9.29 15.26 12.46
N GLY A 22 9.55 14.88 11.21
CA GLY A 22 10.72 15.32 10.46
C GLY A 22 10.63 16.81 10.06
N PRO A 23 11.78 17.47 9.78
CA PRO A 23 11.77 18.82 9.23
C PRO A 23 11.09 18.82 7.84
N PRO A 24 10.45 19.93 7.42
CA PRO A 24 9.91 20.01 6.07
C PRO A 24 11.01 19.83 5.03
N ALA A 25 10.72 19.17 3.91
CA ALA A 25 11.66 19.11 2.80
C ALA A 25 11.90 20.51 2.24
N GLU A 26 13.13 20.79 1.83
CA GLU A 26 13.48 22.04 1.15
C GLU A 26 12.62 22.25 -0.11
N PRO A 27 12.15 23.49 -0.40
CA PRO A 27 11.22 23.78 -1.49
C PRO A 27 11.76 23.43 -2.89
N ASP A 28 13.09 23.39 -3.06
CA ASP A 28 13.73 23.36 -4.36
C ASP A 28 14.26 21.98 -4.70
N SER A 29 13.46 21.23 -5.46
CA SER A 29 13.81 20.23 -6.48
C SER A 29 12.75 19.11 -6.51
N LEU A 30 11.49 19.44 -6.78
CA LEU A 30 10.55 18.37 -7.15
C LEU A 30 11.07 17.76 -8.46
N PRO A 31 11.46 16.48 -8.49
CA PRO A 31 11.90 15.85 -9.72
C PRO A 31 10.76 15.91 -10.73
N ALA A 32 11.10 16.08 -12.01
CA ALA A 32 10.10 16.02 -13.08
C ALA A 32 9.29 14.72 -12.94
N PRO A 33 7.95 14.78 -13.11
CA PRO A 33 7.12 13.60 -12.98
C PRO A 33 7.64 12.51 -13.92
N PRO A 34 7.82 11.27 -13.45
CA PRO A 34 8.29 10.19 -14.30
C PRO A 34 7.31 9.99 -15.45
N ARG A 35 7.82 9.65 -16.64
CA ARG A 35 6.95 9.22 -17.74
C ARG A 35 6.11 8.04 -17.26
N LEU A 36 4.79 8.16 -17.37
CA LEU A 36 3.88 7.07 -17.08
C LEU A 36 4.22 5.91 -18.03
N ALA A 37 4.40 4.72 -17.45
CA ALA A 37 4.44 3.50 -18.24
C ALA A 37 3.11 3.35 -18.99
N PRO A 38 3.09 2.72 -20.18
CA PRO A 38 1.84 2.43 -20.87
C PRO A 38 0.91 1.67 -19.94
N GLU A 39 -0.38 2.00 -20.03
CA GLU A 39 -1.42 1.36 -19.24
C GLU A 39 -1.43 -0.14 -19.58
N LEU A 40 -1.23 -0.96 -18.56
CA LEU A 40 -1.32 -2.40 -18.71
C LEU A 40 -2.80 -2.76 -18.71
N ASP A 41 -3.21 -3.60 -19.65
CA ASP A 41 -4.53 -4.22 -19.63
C ASP A 41 -4.59 -5.22 -18.47
N ILE A 42 -5.08 -4.74 -17.32
CA ILE A 42 -5.16 -5.48 -16.07
C ILE A 42 -6.65 -5.55 -15.70
N PRO A 43 -7.20 -6.74 -15.44
CA PRO A 43 -8.61 -6.88 -15.09
C PRO A 43 -8.94 -6.06 -13.85
N SER A 44 -10.17 -5.60 -13.79
CA SER A 44 -10.78 -5.11 -12.57
C SER A 44 -10.93 -6.24 -11.54
N THR A 45 -11.17 -5.89 -10.28
CA THR A 45 -11.38 -6.90 -9.23
C THR A 45 -12.64 -7.72 -9.47
N ASP A 46 -13.66 -7.14 -10.11
CA ASP A 46 -14.96 -7.78 -10.35
C ASP A 46 -14.89 -8.84 -11.47
N GLU A 47 -13.84 -8.79 -12.29
CA GLU A 47 -13.54 -9.79 -13.32
C GLU A 47 -12.76 -11.00 -12.77
N LEU A 48 -12.34 -10.97 -11.50
CA LEU A 48 -11.65 -12.08 -10.85
C LEU A 48 -12.64 -13.07 -10.21
N ASP A 49 -12.18 -14.30 -9.99
CA ASP A 49 -12.94 -15.29 -9.22
C ASP A 49 -13.24 -14.76 -7.79
N PRO A 50 -14.52 -14.56 -7.43
CA PRO A 50 -14.91 -14.03 -6.12
C PRO A 50 -14.43 -14.89 -4.95
N ALA A 51 -14.36 -16.22 -5.11
CA ALA A 51 -13.90 -17.11 -4.06
C ALA A 51 -12.41 -16.89 -3.77
N LEU A 52 -11.61 -16.74 -4.82
CA LEU A 52 -10.18 -16.46 -4.72
C LEU A 52 -9.92 -15.06 -4.15
N VAL A 53 -10.67 -14.05 -4.59
CA VAL A 53 -10.65 -12.69 -4.01
C VAL A 53 -10.96 -12.72 -2.51
N GLY A 54 -11.98 -13.48 -2.12
CA GLY A 54 -12.36 -13.66 -0.71
C GLY A 54 -11.25 -14.31 0.12
N ALA A 55 -10.60 -15.35 -0.42
CA ALA A 55 -9.47 -16.01 0.24
C ALA A 55 -8.28 -15.06 0.42
N ILE A 56 -7.88 -14.33 -0.63
CA ILE A 56 -6.78 -13.36 -0.57
C ILE A 56 -7.03 -12.30 0.49
N ARG A 57 -8.23 -11.73 0.53
CA ARG A 57 -8.60 -10.70 1.51
C ARG A 57 -8.53 -11.23 2.94
N ARG A 58 -9.13 -12.39 3.18
CA ARG A 58 -9.17 -13.01 4.50
C ARG A 58 -7.76 -13.35 4.99
N ASP A 59 -7.00 -14.08 4.18
CA ASP A 59 -5.74 -14.67 4.63
C ASP A 59 -4.63 -13.61 4.76
N LEU A 60 -4.71 -12.49 4.01
CA LEU A 60 -3.79 -11.35 4.18
C LEU A 60 -4.28 -10.29 5.16
N GLY A 61 -5.50 -10.43 5.68
CA GLY A 61 -6.14 -9.41 6.50
C GLY A 61 -6.31 -8.06 5.79
N THR A 62 -6.55 -8.08 4.47
CA THR A 62 -6.62 -6.86 3.64
C THR A 62 -8.05 -6.56 3.16
N PRO A 63 -8.45 -5.27 3.12
CA PRO A 63 -9.72 -4.88 2.51
C PRO A 63 -9.69 -4.90 0.96
N ILE A 64 -8.52 -4.87 0.33
CA ILE A 64 -8.40 -4.67 -1.13
C ILE A 64 -7.51 -5.71 -1.81
N VAL A 65 -7.86 -6.04 -3.05
CA VAL A 65 -7.00 -6.79 -3.96
C VAL A 65 -6.25 -5.79 -4.82
N ASN A 66 -4.97 -5.58 -4.53
CA ASN A 66 -4.15 -4.59 -5.24
C ASN A 66 -3.78 -5.03 -6.67
N SER A 67 -3.09 -4.14 -7.40
CA SER A 67 -2.69 -4.39 -8.79
C SER A 67 -1.72 -5.56 -8.99
N VAL A 68 -1.00 -6.01 -7.96
CA VAL A 68 -0.09 -7.17 -8.06
C VAL A 68 -0.88 -8.45 -8.33
N TRP A 69 -1.97 -8.65 -7.60
CA TRP A 69 -2.86 -9.80 -7.77
C TRP A 69 -3.62 -9.75 -9.09
N ARG A 70 -4.11 -8.57 -9.47
CA ARG A 70 -4.81 -8.39 -10.75
C ARG A 70 -3.86 -8.61 -11.94
N LEU A 71 -2.60 -8.19 -11.84
CA LEU A 71 -1.58 -8.47 -12.84
C LEU A 71 -1.20 -9.96 -12.90
N ALA A 72 -1.18 -10.65 -11.76
CA ALA A 72 -1.01 -12.10 -11.75
C ALA A 72 -2.19 -12.82 -12.43
N ALA A 73 -3.41 -12.30 -12.28
CA ALA A 73 -4.60 -12.82 -12.97
C ALA A 73 -4.52 -12.59 -14.48
N ALA A 74 -4.15 -11.38 -14.92
CA ALA A 74 -3.92 -11.07 -16.34
C ALA A 74 -2.91 -12.01 -17.00
N ARG A 75 -1.96 -12.53 -16.21
CA ARG A 75 -0.93 -13.49 -16.65
C ARG A 75 -1.33 -14.96 -16.50
N GLY A 76 -2.54 -15.25 -16.00
CA GLY A 76 -3.02 -16.62 -15.78
C GLY A 76 -2.32 -17.38 -14.66
N VAL A 77 -1.60 -16.70 -13.75
CA VAL A 77 -0.80 -17.33 -12.68
C VAL A 77 -1.36 -17.10 -11.29
N LEU A 78 -2.46 -16.35 -11.14
CA LEU A 78 -2.98 -15.99 -9.81
C LEU A 78 -3.35 -17.20 -8.96
N ALA A 79 -4.12 -18.14 -9.51
CA ALA A 79 -4.57 -19.32 -8.78
C ALA A 79 -3.39 -20.18 -8.30
N SER A 80 -2.46 -20.51 -9.20
CA SER A 80 -1.29 -21.34 -8.83
C SER A 80 -0.35 -20.62 -7.86
N ALA A 81 -0.16 -19.30 -8.01
CA ALA A 81 0.62 -18.53 -7.05
C ALA A 81 -0.05 -18.55 -5.67
N TRP A 82 -1.37 -18.46 -5.61
CA TRP A 82 -2.12 -18.46 -4.36
C TRP A 82 -2.10 -19.82 -3.65
N GLU A 83 -2.13 -20.94 -4.38
CA GLU A 83 -1.99 -22.28 -3.78
C GLU A 83 -0.71 -22.42 -2.95
N HIS A 84 0.37 -21.78 -3.38
CA HIS A 84 1.66 -21.83 -2.68
C HIS A 84 1.78 -20.77 -1.59
N LEU A 85 1.31 -19.55 -1.86
CA LEU A 85 1.47 -18.41 -0.95
C LEU A 85 0.42 -18.39 0.17
N GLY A 86 -0.79 -18.88 -0.09
CA GLY A 86 -1.91 -18.85 0.85
C GLY A 86 -1.64 -19.60 2.15
N ALA A 87 -0.90 -20.71 2.09
CA ALA A 87 -0.52 -21.49 3.26
C ALA A 87 0.34 -20.70 4.26
N VAL A 88 1.15 -19.75 3.76
CA VAL A 88 1.98 -18.87 4.60
C VAL A 88 1.17 -17.66 5.08
N ALA A 89 0.36 -17.08 4.18
CA ALA A 89 -0.44 -15.88 4.45
C ALA A 89 -1.34 -16.04 5.67
N GLY A 90 -2.01 -17.19 5.81
CA GLY A 90 -2.96 -17.44 6.90
C GLY A 90 -2.35 -17.72 8.28
N THR A 91 -1.05 -17.49 8.50
CA THR A 91 -0.37 -17.82 9.76
C THR A 91 -0.20 -16.60 10.67
N ASP A 92 -0.26 -16.81 11.99
CA ASP A 92 0.02 -15.76 12.98
C ASP A 92 1.43 -15.19 12.85
N ALA A 93 2.40 -16.04 12.50
CA ALA A 93 3.78 -15.63 12.24
C ALA A 93 3.87 -14.66 11.05
N PHE A 94 3.12 -14.92 9.98
CA PHE A 94 3.03 -14.00 8.85
C PHE A 94 2.39 -12.66 9.25
N ALA A 95 1.26 -12.71 9.97
CA ALA A 95 0.58 -11.52 10.46
C ALA A 95 1.50 -10.66 11.35
N GLY A 96 2.27 -11.29 12.24
CA GLY A 96 3.26 -10.61 13.09
C GLY A 96 4.36 -9.91 12.28
N HIS A 97 4.90 -10.56 11.24
CA HIS A 97 5.88 -9.94 10.36
C HIS A 97 5.30 -8.77 9.55
N ALA A 98 4.08 -8.92 9.02
CA ALA A 98 3.40 -7.84 8.31
C ALA A 98 3.14 -6.63 9.22
N ALA A 99 2.73 -6.85 10.48
CA ALA A 99 2.58 -5.79 11.46
C ALA A 99 3.90 -5.08 11.76
N ALA A 100 5.00 -5.81 11.95
CA ALA A 100 6.33 -5.23 12.17
C ALA A 100 6.79 -4.37 10.98
N VAL A 101 6.55 -4.81 9.74
CA VAL A 101 6.82 -4.02 8.53
C VAL A 101 5.98 -2.74 8.49
N ALA A 102 4.70 -2.81 8.89
CA ALA A 102 3.82 -1.65 8.94
C ALA A 102 4.31 -0.60 9.95
N GLU A 103 4.65 -1.05 11.16
CA GLU A 103 5.17 -0.18 12.23
C GLU A 103 6.49 0.48 11.85
N ASP A 104 7.41 -0.28 11.26
CA ASP A 104 8.69 0.24 10.82
C ASP A 104 8.53 1.28 9.70
N ALA A 105 7.65 1.01 8.75
CA ALA A 105 7.32 1.98 7.71
C ALA A 105 6.68 3.24 8.26
N ALA A 106 5.78 3.14 9.24
CA ALA A 106 5.15 4.29 9.87
C ALA A 106 6.17 5.17 10.62
N ARG A 107 7.04 4.56 11.44
CA ARG A 107 8.14 5.26 12.12
C ARG A 107 9.08 5.94 11.12
N THR A 108 9.51 5.19 10.11
CA THR A 108 10.44 5.69 9.09
C THR A 108 9.81 6.86 8.34
N ALA A 109 8.57 6.70 7.87
CA ALA A 109 7.88 7.75 7.13
C ALA A 109 7.68 9.01 7.97
N ALA A 110 7.31 8.91 9.25
CA ALA A 110 7.12 10.10 10.10
C ALA A 110 8.40 10.94 10.29
N ALA A 111 9.58 10.29 10.22
CA ALA A 111 10.88 10.92 10.39
C ALA A 111 11.48 11.47 9.09
N LEU A 112 10.93 11.11 7.92
CA LEU A 112 11.42 11.62 6.63
C LEU A 112 11.08 13.11 6.45
N PRO A 113 11.91 13.86 5.72
CA PRO A 113 11.60 15.24 5.39
C PRO A 113 10.57 15.29 4.27
N TRP A 114 9.33 15.62 4.59
CA TRP A 114 8.24 15.73 3.60
C TRP A 114 7.94 17.18 3.26
N SER A 115 7.55 17.43 2.01
CA SER A 115 6.82 18.63 1.62
C SER A 115 5.45 18.19 1.10
N VAL A 116 4.43 18.29 1.97
CA VAL A 116 3.05 17.90 1.63
C VAL A 116 2.19 19.14 1.52
N VAL A 117 1.80 19.46 0.28
CA VAL A 117 0.96 20.63 -0.04
C VAL A 117 -0.50 20.40 0.39
N ALA A 118 -0.93 19.15 0.57
CA ALA A 118 -2.28 18.76 0.96
C ALA A 118 -2.41 18.49 2.47
N SER A 119 -1.94 19.42 3.32
CA SER A 119 -2.18 19.34 4.76
C SER A 119 -3.67 19.58 5.10
N PRO A 120 -4.17 19.19 6.28
CA PRO A 120 -5.55 19.48 6.68
C PRO A 120 -5.91 20.97 6.56
N ALA A 121 -5.02 21.86 6.99
CA ALA A 121 -5.22 23.31 6.84
C ALA A 121 -5.27 23.75 5.37
N ALA A 122 -4.46 23.14 4.49
CA ALA A 122 -4.46 23.45 3.06
C ALA A 122 -5.70 22.89 2.35
N LEU A 123 -6.22 21.74 2.78
CA LEU A 123 -7.51 21.21 2.32
C LEU A 123 -8.66 22.12 2.74
N ALA A 124 -8.63 22.63 3.99
CA ALA A 124 -9.61 23.59 4.49
C ALA A 124 -9.65 24.90 3.70
N GLN A 125 -8.48 25.46 3.41
CA GLN A 125 -8.35 26.65 2.58
C GLN A 125 -8.87 26.45 1.15
N ARG A 126 -8.99 25.21 0.68
CA ARG A 126 -9.53 24.85 -0.63
C ARG A 126 -10.96 24.31 -0.58
N HIS A 127 -11.61 24.32 0.59
CA HIS A 127 -12.95 23.76 0.81
C HIS A 127 -13.05 22.27 0.46
N LEU A 128 -11.99 21.50 0.74
CA LEU A 128 -11.89 20.05 0.51
C LEU A 128 -11.82 19.26 1.84
N ASP A 129 -12.32 19.83 2.93
CA ASP A 129 -12.31 19.21 4.27
C ASP A 129 -13.11 17.91 4.32
N ASP A 130 -14.17 17.84 3.53
CA ASP A 130 -15.04 16.67 3.40
C ASP A 130 -14.37 15.49 2.67
N ALA A 131 -13.33 15.77 1.88
CA ALA A 131 -12.54 14.75 1.20
C ALA A 131 -11.51 14.07 2.13
N ALA A 132 -11.08 14.74 3.20
CA ALA A 132 -10.03 14.23 4.10
C ALA A 132 -10.36 12.84 4.71
N PRO A 133 -11.58 12.57 5.23
CA PRO A 133 -11.93 11.25 5.73
C PRO A 133 -11.86 10.16 4.64
N GLY A 134 -12.31 10.47 3.42
CA GLY A 134 -12.27 9.54 2.28
C GLY A 134 -10.84 9.21 1.85
N VAL A 135 -9.98 10.23 1.75
CA VAL A 135 -8.55 10.04 1.46
C VAL A 135 -7.88 9.23 2.58
N GLY A 136 -8.20 9.52 3.84
CA GLY A 136 -7.73 8.76 4.99
C GLY A 136 -8.09 7.26 4.88
N ALA A 137 -9.35 6.94 4.57
CA ALA A 137 -9.80 5.57 4.41
C ALA A 137 -9.08 4.82 3.26
N ILE A 138 -8.80 5.51 2.15
CA ILE A 138 -8.03 4.94 1.04
C ILE A 138 -6.60 4.63 1.50
N LEU A 139 -5.94 5.56 2.18
CA LEU A 139 -4.58 5.37 2.69
C LEU A 139 -4.54 4.23 3.72
N ASP A 140 -5.54 4.14 4.61
CA ASP A 140 -5.66 3.07 5.61
C ASP A 140 -5.84 1.70 4.93
N ALA A 141 -6.61 1.61 3.85
CA ALA A 141 -6.73 0.39 3.06
C ALA A 141 -5.38 -0.06 2.46
N TYR A 142 -4.59 0.88 1.93
CA TYR A 142 -3.24 0.57 1.44
C TYR A 142 -2.28 0.19 2.57
N LEU A 143 -2.35 0.85 3.72
CA LEU A 143 -1.52 0.52 4.90
C LEU A 143 -1.84 -0.86 5.49
N ALA A 144 -3.09 -1.31 5.39
CA ALA A 144 -3.46 -2.69 5.74
C ALA A 144 -2.97 -3.72 4.71
N THR A 145 -2.73 -3.32 3.46
CA THR A 145 -2.46 -4.24 2.35
C THR A 145 -0.98 -4.40 2.03
N LEU A 146 -0.26 -3.28 1.95
CA LEU A 146 1.12 -3.26 1.44
C LEU A 146 2.12 -4.01 2.32
N PRO A 147 2.04 -3.98 3.66
CA PRO A 147 2.92 -4.77 4.51
C PRO A 147 2.76 -6.26 4.24
N SER A 148 1.53 -6.79 4.19
CA SER A 148 1.28 -8.21 3.88
C SER A 148 1.85 -8.61 2.52
N VAL A 149 1.65 -7.80 1.49
CA VAL A 149 2.19 -8.09 0.15
C VAL A 149 3.72 -8.05 0.13
N LEU A 150 4.35 -7.11 0.85
CA LEU A 150 5.81 -7.06 0.98
C LEU A 150 6.37 -8.27 1.72
N THR A 151 5.74 -8.68 2.82
CA THR A 151 6.11 -9.87 3.59
C THR A 151 6.04 -11.11 2.71
N LEU A 152 4.96 -11.30 1.94
CA LEU A 152 4.83 -12.43 1.01
C LEU A 152 5.97 -12.47 -0.01
N VAL A 153 6.29 -11.33 -0.64
CA VAL A 153 7.37 -11.24 -1.64
C VAL A 153 8.74 -11.48 -1.01
N ALA A 154 8.95 -11.10 0.25
CA ALA A 154 10.18 -11.38 0.97
C ALA A 154 10.31 -12.88 1.29
N SER A 155 9.22 -13.51 1.74
CA SER A 155 9.17 -14.94 2.05
C SER A 155 9.37 -15.83 0.81
N SER A 156 8.96 -15.36 -0.38
CA SER A 156 9.11 -16.13 -1.63
C SER A 156 10.55 -16.21 -2.17
N ARG A 157 11.51 -15.48 -1.57
CA ARG A 157 12.94 -15.50 -1.97
C ARG A 157 13.82 -16.43 -1.13
N GLY A 158 13.28 -17.03 -0.08
CA GLY A 158 14.01 -17.93 0.82
C GLY A 158 13.98 -19.41 0.45
N GLY A 159 13.33 -19.79 -0.65
CA GLY A 159 13.27 -21.16 -1.15
C GLY A 159 14.06 -21.30 -2.45
N ALA A 160 15.37 -21.47 -2.34
CA ALA A 160 16.25 -21.92 -3.42
C ALA A 160 17.25 -22.92 -2.84
#